data_AF-A0A7V4WWB8-F1
#
_entry.id   AF-A0A7V4WWB8-F1
#
_cell.length_a   1.000
_cell.length_b   1.000
_cell.length_c   1.000
_cell.angle_alpha   90.00
_cell.angle_beta   90.00
_cell.angle_gamma   90.00
#
_symmetry.space_group_name_H-M   'P 1'
#
loop_
_entity.id
_entity.type
_entity.pdbx_description
1 polymer ?
#
loop_
_entity_poly.entity_id
_entity_poly.type
_entity_poly.pdbx_seq_one_letter_code
_entity_poly.pdbx_strand_id
1 'polypeptide(L)'
;MTSRLIFAQTGFNYFKTPVGDLNEWRTLMANPSIGPFQNAAIEAGVKVWNYGFLDDDVMALKTGFFALNLPRFLFWGTTIGATGQYFSSPYMAENELNFLVSNHFWGIVSMGVGVGLYNRSYDQSRFDLVDADDPV
;
A
#
# COMPACT_ATOMS: atom_id res chain seq x y z
N MET A 1 -27.12 0.84 12.52
CA MET A 1 -27.09 1.00 11.05
C MET A 1 -25.73 0.54 10.57
N THR A 2 -25.66 -0.53 9.80
CA THR A 2 -24.41 -1.08 9.26
C THR A 2 -24.11 -0.39 7.93
N SER A 3 -23.10 0.49 7.90
CA SER A 3 -22.63 1.12 6.67
C SER A 3 -21.98 0.06 5.77
N ARG A 4 -22.49 -0.08 4.54
CA ARG A 4 -21.85 -0.87 3.50
C ARG A 4 -20.81 0.01 2.82
N LEU A 5 -19.55 -0.19 3.14
CA LEU A 5 -18.43 0.50 2.51
C LEU A 5 -17.96 -0.34 1.31
N ILE A 6 -17.88 0.29 0.13
CA ILE A 6 -17.39 -0.33 -1.10
C ILE A 6 -16.05 0.33 -1.41
N PHE A 7 -15.00 -0.46 -1.59
CA PHE A 7 -13.65 0.00 -1.88
C PHE A 7 -13.12 -0.67 -3.15
N ALA A 8 -12.48 0.10 -4.01
CA ALA A 8 -11.70 -0.40 -5.13
C ALA A 8 -10.24 0.00 -4.90
N GLN A 9 -9.36 -0.99 -4.76
CA GLN A 9 -7.92 -0.81 -4.64
C GLN A 9 -7.24 -1.42 -5.87
N THR A 10 -6.26 -0.72 -6.42
CA THR A 10 -5.32 -1.25 -7.43
C THR A 10 -4.03 -1.66 -6.73
N GLY A 11 -3.58 -2.91 -6.90
CA GLY A 11 -2.32 -3.41 -6.32
C GLY A 11 -2.49 -4.39 -5.15
N PHE A 12 -1.39 -5.06 -4.76
CA PHE A 12 -1.35 -5.91 -3.58
C PHE A 12 -1.04 -5.07 -2.35
N ASN A 13 -1.84 -5.16 -1.29
CA ASN A 13 -1.53 -4.56 -0.01
C ASN A 13 -0.74 -5.55 0.87
N TYR A 14 0.57 -5.32 1.02
CA TYR A 14 1.44 -6.15 1.86
C TYR A 14 1.23 -5.91 3.38
N PHE A 15 0.52 -4.84 3.73
CA PHE A 15 0.22 -4.41 5.10
C PHE A 15 -1.29 -4.41 5.33
N LYS A 16 -1.84 -5.60 5.60
CA LYS A 16 -3.25 -5.75 5.94
C LYS A 16 -3.60 -4.87 7.14
N THR A 17 -4.68 -4.11 6.99
CA THR A 17 -5.23 -3.23 8.01
C THR A 17 -6.76 -3.29 7.95
N PRO A 18 -7.48 -3.19 9.09
CA PRO A 18 -8.92 -3.00 9.07
C PRO A 18 -9.27 -1.68 8.38
N VAL A 19 -10.13 -1.72 7.36
CA VAL A 19 -10.51 -0.56 6.52
C VAL A 19 -11.18 0.61 7.26
N GLY A 20 -11.55 0.42 8.53
CA GLY A 20 -12.16 1.42 9.40
C GLY A 20 -11.33 1.78 10.63
N ASP A 21 -10.06 1.35 10.72
CA ASP A 21 -9.23 1.67 11.87
C ASP A 21 -8.72 3.11 11.83
N LEU A 22 -9.17 3.92 12.78
CA LEU A 22 -8.80 5.33 12.92
C LEU A 22 -7.42 5.53 13.56
N ASN A 23 -6.84 4.50 14.16
CA ASN A 23 -5.57 4.57 14.88
C ASN A 23 -4.37 4.10 14.04
N GLU A 24 -4.62 3.53 12.87
CA GLU A 24 -3.57 3.08 11.94
C GLU A 24 -3.60 3.93 10.66
N TRP A 25 -2.56 4.73 10.41
CA TRP A 25 -2.49 5.60 9.23
C TRP A 25 -2.26 4.82 7.94
N ARG A 26 -1.67 3.62 8.02
CA ARG A 26 -1.65 2.69 6.88
C ARG A 26 -3.04 2.33 6.34
N THR A 27 -4.11 2.53 7.11
CA THR A 27 -5.49 2.35 6.63
C THR A 27 -5.82 3.22 5.42
N LEU A 28 -5.13 4.35 5.24
CA LEU A 28 -5.23 5.20 4.05
C LEU A 28 -4.90 4.46 2.74
N MET A 29 -4.07 3.42 2.80
CA MET A 29 -3.70 2.59 1.64
C MET A 29 -4.86 1.73 1.15
N ALA A 30 -5.78 1.35 2.05
CA ALA A 30 -6.94 0.54 1.74
C ALA A 30 -8.23 1.38 1.61
N ASN A 31 -8.32 2.48 2.35
CA ASN A 31 -9.49 3.35 2.41
C ASN A 31 -9.06 4.83 2.48
N PRO A 32 -8.95 5.54 1.34
CA PRO A 32 -8.62 6.95 1.35
C PRO A 32 -9.69 7.82 2.00
N SER A 33 -10.94 7.36 2.10
CA SER A 33 -12.05 8.08 2.72
C SER A 33 -11.90 8.21 4.24
N ILE A 34 -10.98 7.47 4.88
CA ILE A 34 -10.79 7.53 6.33
C ILE A 34 -10.05 8.79 6.80
N GLY A 35 -9.29 9.43 5.92
CA GLY A 35 -8.38 10.54 6.25
C GLY A 35 -9.00 11.66 7.10
N PRO A 36 -10.23 12.14 6.83
CA PRO A 36 -10.84 13.21 7.63
C PRO A 36 -11.17 12.83 9.07
N PHE A 37 -11.23 11.54 9.38
CA PHE A 37 -11.50 11.01 10.72
C PHE A 37 -10.21 10.68 11.49
N GLN A 38 -9.05 10.74 10.85
CA GLN A 38 -7.75 10.52 11.46
C GLN A 38 -7.10 11.85 11.86
N ASN A 39 -6.13 11.81 12.77
CA ASN A 39 -5.31 12.97 13.11
C ASN A 39 -4.19 13.17 12.06
N ALA A 40 -3.53 14.33 12.12
CA ALA A 40 -2.33 14.59 11.33
C ALA A 40 -1.19 13.69 11.82
N ALA A 41 -0.62 12.87 10.94
CA ALA A 41 0.57 12.08 11.27
C ALA A 41 1.32 11.59 10.04
N ILE A 42 2.50 11.06 10.31
CA ILE A 42 3.31 10.27 9.40
C ILE A 42 3.55 8.94 10.08
N GLU A 43 3.22 7.85 9.38
CA GLU A 43 3.50 6.48 9.79
C GLU A 43 4.41 5.84 8.75
N ALA A 44 5.37 5.04 9.20
CA ALA A 44 6.21 4.24 8.32
C ALA A 44 6.50 2.90 9.00
N GLY A 45 6.69 1.87 8.19
CA GLY A 45 7.01 0.55 8.71
C GLY A 45 7.71 -0.33 7.69
N VAL A 46 8.39 -1.35 8.21
CA VAL A 46 9.13 -2.33 7.42
C VAL A 46 8.76 -3.71 7.92
N LYS A 47 8.62 -4.66 7.01
CA LYS A 47 8.44 -6.07 7.30
C LYS A 47 9.42 -6.88 6.48
N VAL A 48 10.16 -7.75 7.17
CA VAL A 48 11.16 -8.63 6.58
C VAL A 48 10.69 -10.05 6.82
N TRP A 49 10.61 -10.85 5.76
CA TRP A 49 10.43 -12.28 5.85
C TRP A 49 11.71 -12.98 5.42
N ASN A 50 12.05 -14.02 6.17
CA ASN A 50 13.13 -14.91 5.84
C ASN A 50 12.52 -16.30 5.63
N TYR A 51 12.55 -16.79 4.40
CA TYR A 51 12.20 -18.17 4.08
C TYR A 51 13.47 -19.01 4.12
N GLY A 52 13.75 -19.58 5.29
CA GLY A 52 14.84 -20.54 5.48
C GLY A 52 14.39 -21.94 5.09
N PHE A 53 14.48 -22.27 3.80
CA PHE A 53 14.33 -23.65 3.32
C PHE A 53 15.53 -23.92 2.39
N LEU A 54 16.53 -24.65 2.91
CA LEU A 54 17.80 -25.09 2.30
C LEU A 54 19.04 -24.24 2.64
N ASP A 55 20.14 -24.96 2.90
CA ASP A 55 21.35 -24.52 3.62
C ASP A 55 22.18 -23.42 2.93
N ASP A 56 21.82 -22.94 1.73
CA ASP A 56 22.62 -21.97 0.98
C ASP A 56 21.84 -20.84 0.26
N ASP A 57 20.50 -20.79 0.32
CA ASP A 57 19.71 -19.78 -0.42
C ASP A 57 18.67 -19.09 0.47
N VAL A 58 19.13 -18.08 1.22
CA VAL A 58 18.28 -17.26 2.08
C VAL A 58 17.47 -16.29 1.22
N MET A 59 16.23 -16.66 0.89
CA MET A 59 15.29 -15.76 0.22
C MET A 59 14.76 -14.71 1.21
N ALA A 60 15.42 -13.56 1.23
CA ALA A 60 14.99 -12.40 2.00
C ALA A 60 13.92 -11.61 1.21
N LEU A 61 12.70 -11.57 1.74
CA LEU A 61 11.65 -10.68 1.25
C LEU A 61 11.59 -9.45 2.14
N LYS A 62 11.61 -8.27 1.52
CA LYS A 62 11.51 -7.00 2.23
C LYS A 62 10.35 -6.21 1.69
N THR A 63 9.48 -5.75 2.57
CA THR A 63 8.47 -4.75 2.23
C THR A 63 8.55 -3.61 3.22
N GLY A 64 8.15 -2.42 2.77
CA GLY A 64 7.91 -1.32 3.68
C GLY A 64 6.87 -0.39 3.11
N PHE A 65 6.38 0.48 3.98
CA PHE A 65 5.36 1.45 3.64
C PHE A 65 5.63 2.77 4.33
N PHE A 66 4.98 3.80 3.81
CA PHE A 66 4.74 5.03 4.54
C PHE A 66 3.31 5.52 4.26
N ALA A 67 2.77 6.26 5.22
CA ALA A 67 1.49 6.93 5.13
C ALA A 67 1.60 8.32 5.75
N LEU A 68 1.19 9.33 5.01
CA LEU A 68 1.09 10.72 5.42
C LEU A 68 -0.38 11.13 5.38
N ASN A 69 -0.87 11.71 6.47
CA ASN A 69 -2.21 12.26 6.56
C ASN A 69 -2.17 13.69 7.07
N LEU A 70 -2.75 14.61 6.32
CA LEU A 70 -2.87 16.01 6.69
C LEU A 70 -4.36 16.41 6.61
N PRO A 71 -5.13 16.16 7.68
CA PRO A 71 -6.53 16.52 7.73
C PRO A 71 -6.70 18.03 7.87
N ARG A 72 -7.80 18.55 7.31
CA ARG A 72 -8.17 19.98 7.34
C ARG A 72 -7.14 20.91 6.70
N PHE A 73 -6.41 20.42 5.70
CA PHE A 73 -5.31 21.17 5.07
C PHE A 73 -5.77 22.39 4.26
N LEU A 74 -6.91 22.29 3.55
CA LEU A 74 -7.44 23.36 2.69
C LEU A 74 -8.74 23.98 3.24
N PHE A 75 -9.76 23.14 3.47
CA PHE A 75 -11.06 23.55 3.99
C PHE A 75 -11.48 22.62 5.13
N TRP A 76 -12.46 23.05 5.93
CA TRP A 76 -13.07 22.21 6.96
C TRP A 76 -13.61 20.94 6.31
N GLY A 77 -13.00 19.79 6.65
CA GLY A 77 -13.39 18.47 6.14
C GLY A 77 -12.55 17.93 4.99
N THR A 78 -11.68 18.72 4.36
CA THR A 78 -10.76 18.22 3.32
C THR A 78 -9.47 17.68 3.93
N THR A 79 -9.06 16.51 3.49
CA THR A 79 -7.80 15.88 3.89
C THR A 79 -6.97 15.56 2.66
N ILE A 80 -5.68 15.87 2.73
CA ILE A 80 -4.71 15.41 1.74
C ILE A 80 -3.82 14.36 2.39
N GLY A 81 -3.38 13.40 1.60
CA GLY A 81 -2.49 12.36 2.07
C GLY A 81 -1.59 11.85 0.97
N ALA A 82 -0.58 11.10 1.38
CA ALA A 82 0.26 10.34 0.49
C ALA A 82 0.53 8.98 1.11
N THR A 83 0.55 7.94 0.31
CA THR A 83 1.00 6.62 0.78
C THR A 83 2.00 6.06 -0.20
N GLY A 84 2.86 5.19 0.27
CA GLY A 84 3.69 4.40 -0.62
C GLY A 84 4.01 3.06 -0.02
N GLN A 85 4.25 2.10 -0.90
CA GLN A 85 4.73 0.78 -0.55
C GLN A 85 5.87 0.38 -1.47
N TYR A 86 6.81 -0.35 -0.90
CA TYR A 86 7.80 -1.06 -1.69
C TYR A 86 7.78 -2.53 -1.29
N PHE A 87 8.10 -3.38 -2.25
CA PHE A 87 8.35 -4.80 -2.06
C PHE A 87 9.60 -5.17 -2.86
N SER A 88 10.46 -5.99 -2.27
CA SER A 88 11.68 -6.48 -2.88
C SER A 88 11.88 -7.95 -2.53
N SER A 89 12.20 -8.71 -3.57
CA SER A 89 12.57 -10.12 -3.54
C SER A 89 13.70 -10.35 -4.53
N PRO A 90 14.38 -11.51 -4.51
CA PRO A 90 15.39 -11.85 -5.52
C PRO A 90 14.89 -11.86 -6.97
N TYR A 91 13.58 -12.04 -7.20
CA TYR A 91 13.00 -12.18 -8.54
C TYR A 91 12.28 -10.92 -9.03
N MET A 92 11.78 -10.11 -8.09
CA MET A 92 10.88 -8.99 -8.39
C MET A 92 11.04 -7.88 -7.35
N ALA A 93 10.94 -6.64 -7.83
CA ALA A 93 10.69 -5.47 -7.01
C ALA A 93 9.46 -4.71 -7.49
N GLU A 94 8.66 -4.25 -6.53
CA GLU A 94 7.48 -3.40 -6.76
C GLU A 94 7.61 -2.12 -5.95
N ASN A 95 7.18 -1.01 -6.52
CA ASN A 95 7.05 0.26 -5.84
C ASN A 95 5.73 0.90 -6.23
N GLU A 96 5.04 1.48 -5.26
CA GLU A 96 3.80 2.21 -5.45
C GLU A 96 3.85 3.50 -4.64
N LEU A 97 3.35 4.58 -5.25
CA LEU A 97 3.21 5.87 -4.63
C LEU A 97 1.83 6.41 -4.97
N ASN A 98 1.01 6.73 -3.96
CA ASN A 98 -0.32 7.30 -4.13
C ASN A 98 -0.42 8.67 -3.48
N PHE A 99 -1.12 9.57 -4.15
CA PHE A 99 -1.59 10.84 -3.60
C PHE A 99 -3.09 10.74 -3.40
N LEU A 100 -3.54 11.12 -2.21
CA LEU A 100 -4.90 10.94 -1.75
C LEU A 100 -5.53 12.29 -1.44
N VAL A 101 -6.79 12.44 -1.84
CA VAL A 101 -7.65 13.55 -1.43
C VAL A 101 -8.94 12.96 -0.92
N SER A 102 -9.38 13.39 0.26
CA SER A 102 -10.66 12.99 0.83
C SER A 102 -11.41 14.16 1.42
N ASN A 103 -12.73 14.05 1.45
CA ASN A 103 -13.62 15.08 1.93
C ASN A 103 -14.74 14.49 2.78
N HIS A 104 -15.04 15.18 3.89
CA HIS A 104 -16.11 14.85 4.82
C HIS A 104 -17.37 15.67 4.54
N PHE A 105 -18.46 14.98 4.21
CA PHE A 105 -19.79 15.53 4.00
C PHE A 105 -20.69 15.30 5.24
N TRP A 106 -21.33 16.37 5.71
CA TRP A 106 -22.40 16.36 6.72
C TRP A 106 -22.08 15.69 8.06
N GLY A 107 -20.80 15.56 8.44
CA GLY A 107 -20.44 14.96 9.73
C GLY A 107 -20.54 13.42 9.76
N ILE A 108 -21.02 12.77 8.70
CA ILE A 108 -21.32 11.32 8.70
C ILE A 108 -20.80 10.55 7.48
N VAL A 109 -20.58 11.20 6.33
CA VAL A 109 -20.17 10.51 5.09
C VAL A 109 -18.85 11.07 4.62
N SER A 110 -17.89 10.23 4.27
CA SER A 110 -16.63 10.67 3.66
C SER A 110 -16.41 9.98 2.33
N MET A 111 -15.81 10.71 1.40
CA MET A 111 -15.36 10.19 0.11
C MET A 111 -13.89 10.50 -0.07
N GLY A 112 -13.12 9.50 -0.49
CA GLY A 112 -11.71 9.62 -0.81
C GLY A 112 -11.43 9.12 -2.22
N VAL A 113 -10.51 9.82 -2.89
CA VAL A 113 -9.97 9.46 -4.19
C VAL A 113 -8.45 9.41 -4.06
N GLY A 114 -7.84 8.39 -4.67
CA GLY A 114 -6.40 8.25 -4.76
C GLY A 114 -5.97 8.15 -6.22
N VAL A 115 -4.83 8.77 -6.54
CA VAL A 115 -4.14 8.59 -7.82
C VAL A 115 -2.72 8.13 -7.53
N GLY A 116 -2.29 7.07 -8.21
CA GLY A 116 -1.02 6.43 -7.94
C GLY A 116 -0.15 6.18 -9.15
N LEU A 117 1.15 6.06 -8.87
CA LEU A 117 2.16 5.51 -9.76
C LEU A 117 2.51 4.13 -9.26
N TYR A 118 2.48 3.15 -10.16
CA TYR A 118 2.80 1.76 -9.87
C TYR A 118 3.91 1.29 -10.81
N ASN A 119 4.99 0.77 -10.24
CA ASN A 119 6.11 0.22 -10.98
C ASN A 119 6.41 -1.20 -10.49
N ARG A 120 6.55 -2.12 -11.44
CA ARG A 120 6.97 -3.50 -11.20
C ARG A 120 8.15 -3.83 -12.11
N SER A 121 9.20 -4.38 -11.52
CA SER A 121 10.42 -4.80 -12.21
C SER A 121 10.75 -6.24 -11.83
N TYR A 122 11.30 -6.98 -12.78
CA TYR A 122 11.73 -8.36 -12.58
C TYR A 122 13.21 -8.51 -12.91
N ASP A 123 13.90 -9.38 -12.19
CA ASP A 123 15.28 -9.72 -12.49
C ASP A 123 15.33 -10.80 -13.57
N GLN A 124 15.70 -10.41 -14.79
CA GLN A 124 15.77 -11.33 -15.93
C GLN A 124 16.90 -12.36 -15.82
N SER A 125 17.92 -12.10 -15.01
CA SER A 125 19.02 -13.05 -14.79
C SER A 125 18.58 -14.30 -14.01
N ARG A 126 17.39 -14.24 -13.41
CA ARG A 126 16.78 -15.33 -12.64
C ARG A 126 15.67 -16.06 -13.42
N PHE A 127 15.35 -15.64 -14.64
CA PHE A 127 14.45 -16.39 -15.51
C PHE A 127 15.27 -17.34 -16.37
N ASP A 128 14.94 -18.63 -16.28
CA ASP A 128 15.44 -19.63 -17.21
C ASP A 128 14.73 -19.43 -18.56
N LEU A 129 15.32 -18.56 -19.40
CA LEU A 129 14.77 -18.17 -20.68
C LEU A 129 15.14 -19.24 -21.72
N VAL A 130 14.35 -20.31 -21.75
CA VAL A 130 14.39 -21.39 -22.76
C VAL A 130 15.76 -22.06 -22.85
N ASP A 131 15.90 -23.19 -22.17
CA ASP A 131 17.00 -24.11 -22.43
C ASP A 131 16.83 -24.67 -23.85
N ALA A 132 17.83 -24.52 -24.71
CA ALA A 132 17.77 -24.99 -26.10
C ALA A 132 17.75 -26.53 -26.19
N ASP A 133 18.02 -27.21 -25.07
CA ASP A 133 18.06 -28.67 -24.93
C ASP A 133 16.81 -29.27 -24.27
N ASP A 134 15.75 -28.50 -23.98
CA ASP A 134 14.52 -29.02 -23.37
C ASP A 134 13.70 -29.82 -24.43
N PRO A 135 13.58 -31.16 -24.33
CA PRO A 135 12.90 -31.95 -25.34
C PRO A 135 11.38 -31.79 -25.24
N VAL A 136 10.75 -31.46 -26.37
CA VAL A 136 9.29 -31.31 -26.54
C VAL A 136 8.52 -32.60 -26.23
#